data_AF-T1BG46-F1
#
_entry.id   AF-T1BG46-F1
#
_cell.length_a   1.000
_cell.length_b   1.000
_cell.length_c   1.000
_cell.angle_alpha   90.00
_cell.angle_beta   90.00
_cell.angle_gamma   90.00
#
_symmetry.space_group_name_H-M   'P 1'
#
loop_
_entity.id
_entity.type
_entity.pdbx_description
1 polymer ?
#
loop_
_entity_poly.entity_id
_entity_poly.type
_entity_poly.pdbx_seq_one_letter_code
_entity_poly.pdbx_strand_id
1 'polypeptide(L)'
;MEEFSGGGVPPPPPPSERPRPHPPALPNIWEVEDGYVAHPFLRPRRLRALPFQLELARQGIEGSLLVVLPTGLGKTVIAALVAAELLRRSDRRVLVLAPTRPLVQQHSASFAD
;
A
#
# COMPACT_ATOMS: atom_id res chain seq x y z
N MET A 1 14.54 -46.68 -6.84
CA MET A 1 13.70 -45.88 -7.76
C MET A 1 12.39 -45.66 -7.02
N GLU A 2 12.33 -44.63 -6.18
CA GLU A 2 11.13 -44.27 -5.43
C GLU A 2 10.47 -43.11 -6.18
N GLU A 3 9.35 -43.40 -6.83
CA GLU A 3 8.55 -42.40 -7.53
C GLU A 3 7.70 -41.62 -6.52
N PHE A 4 7.90 -40.30 -6.48
CA PHE A 4 7.04 -39.35 -5.79
C PHE A 4 5.65 -39.32 -6.45
N SER A 5 4.75 -40.20 -6.01
CA SER A 5 3.33 -40.08 -6.32
C SER A 5 2.69 -39.14 -5.29
N GLY A 6 2.53 -37.87 -5.64
CA GLY A 6 1.93 -36.90 -4.73
C GLY A 6 1.79 -35.47 -5.26
N GLY A 7 1.68 -35.28 -6.58
CA GLY A 7 1.43 -33.97 -7.19
C GLY A 7 -0.07 -33.66 -7.27
N GLY A 8 -0.78 -33.65 -6.15
CA GLY A 8 -2.15 -33.14 -6.12
C GLY A 8 -2.14 -31.63 -6.36
N VAL A 9 -2.90 -31.15 -7.33
CA VAL A 9 -3.12 -29.71 -7.51
C VAL A 9 -3.72 -29.18 -6.20
N PRO A 10 -3.12 -28.17 -5.54
CA PRO A 10 -3.71 -27.61 -4.33
C PRO A 10 -5.13 -27.12 -4.66
N PRO A 11 -6.10 -27.31 -3.75
CA PRO A 11 -7.46 -26.87 -4.00
C PRO A 11 -7.44 -25.37 -4.34
N PRO A 12 -8.28 -24.91 -5.28
CA PRO A 12 -8.37 -23.49 -5.58
C PRO A 12 -8.67 -22.73 -4.28
N PRO A 13 -8.06 -21.55 -4.06
CA PRO A 13 -8.40 -20.74 -2.91
C PRO A 13 -9.91 -20.52 -2.91
N PRO A 14 -10.56 -20.50 -1.72
CA PRO A 14 -11.98 -20.23 -1.65
C PRO A 14 -12.29 -18.91 -2.38
N PRO A 15 -13.41 -18.81 -3.13
CA PRO A 15 -13.79 -17.56 -3.77
C PRO A 15 -13.79 -16.46 -2.71
N SER A 16 -13.06 -15.37 -2.97
CA SER A 16 -12.91 -14.28 -2.01
C SER A 16 -14.29 -13.80 -1.56
N GLU A 17 -14.63 -14.03 -0.29
CA GLU A 17 -15.94 -13.72 0.26
C GLU A 17 -16.24 -12.23 0.16
N ARG A 18 -17.16 -11.91 -0.77
CA ARG A 18 -17.81 -10.60 -0.97
C ARG A 18 -16.86 -9.45 -1.33
N PRO A 19 -17.27 -8.51 -2.20
CA PRO A 19 -16.65 -7.19 -2.18
C PRO A 19 -16.80 -6.67 -0.76
N ARG A 20 -15.68 -6.45 -0.05
CA ARG A 20 -15.74 -5.72 1.22
C ARG A 20 -16.48 -4.41 0.94
N PRO A 21 -17.48 -4.02 1.74
CA PRO A 21 -18.18 -2.77 1.52
C PRO A 21 -17.13 -1.67 1.45
N HIS A 22 -17.12 -0.94 0.34
CA HIS A 22 -16.23 0.20 0.20
C HIS A 22 -16.63 1.17 1.31
N PRO A 23 -15.73 1.53 2.23
CA PRO A 23 -16.05 2.52 3.24
C PRO A 23 -16.50 3.79 2.51
N PRO A 24 -17.45 4.56 3.07
CA PRO A 24 -17.92 5.79 2.44
C PRO A 24 -16.72 6.66 2.11
N ALA A 25 -16.73 7.31 0.94
CA ALA A 25 -15.64 8.18 0.48
C ALA A 25 -15.15 9.04 1.65
N LEU A 26 -13.85 9.02 1.92
CA LEU A 26 -13.27 9.64 3.11
C LEU A 26 -12.85 11.07 2.77
N PRO A 27 -13.69 12.09 2.99
CA PRO A 27 -13.24 13.47 2.86
C PRO A 27 -12.13 13.71 3.89
N ASN A 28 -11.06 14.40 3.47
CA ASN A 28 -9.98 14.90 4.32
C ASN A 28 -9.09 13.83 4.98
N ILE A 29 -8.68 12.77 4.24
CA ILE A 29 -7.66 11.82 4.75
C ILE A 29 -6.34 12.53 5.06
N TRP A 30 -5.95 13.45 4.19
CA TRP A 30 -4.70 14.20 4.30
C TRP A 30 -4.98 15.69 4.29
N GLU A 31 -4.28 16.41 5.14
CA GLU A 31 -4.16 17.86 5.05
C GLU A 31 -2.97 18.23 4.18
N VAL A 32 -3.00 19.42 3.58
CA VAL A 32 -1.91 19.93 2.75
C VAL A 32 -1.39 21.22 3.36
N GLU A 33 -0.13 21.21 3.80
CA GLU A 33 0.57 22.34 4.38
C GLU A 33 1.79 22.68 3.52
N ASP A 34 1.88 23.92 3.04
CA ASP A 34 2.96 24.39 2.16
C ASP A 34 3.21 23.51 0.92
N GLY A 35 2.17 22.85 0.41
CA GLY A 35 2.27 21.93 -0.74
C GLY A 35 2.81 20.53 -0.40
N TYR A 36 2.90 20.19 0.88
CA TYR A 36 3.28 18.88 1.38
C TYR A 36 2.12 18.21 2.11
N VAL A 37 2.14 16.88 2.13
CA VAL A 37 1.17 16.07 2.87
C VAL A 37 1.47 16.17 4.36
N ALA A 38 0.47 16.61 5.14
CA ALA A 38 0.49 16.57 6.59
C ALA A 38 -0.30 15.34 7.08
N HIS A 39 0.35 14.49 7.88
CA HIS A 39 -0.25 13.27 8.43
C HIS A 39 0.53 12.79 9.67
N PRO A 40 -0.12 12.32 10.76
CA PRO A 40 0.56 11.95 12.01
C PRO A 40 1.64 10.86 11.89
N PHE A 41 1.47 9.95 10.93
CA PHE A 41 2.42 8.85 10.64
C PHE A 41 3.40 9.17 9.51
N LEU A 42 3.42 10.41 9.02
CA LEU A 42 4.39 10.87 8.04
C LEU A 42 5.28 11.95 8.65
N ARG A 43 6.53 11.96 8.23
CA ARG A 43 7.44 13.04 8.57
C ARG A 43 6.98 14.35 7.88
N PRO A 44 6.93 15.49 8.59
CA PRO A 44 6.53 16.76 8.01
C PRO A 44 7.39 17.14 6.79
N ARG A 45 6.77 17.74 5.78
CA ARG A 45 7.44 18.28 4.58
C ARG A 45 8.27 17.26 3.77
N ARG A 46 8.00 15.96 3.90
CA ARG A 46 8.71 14.92 3.14
C ARG A 46 8.04 14.54 1.83
N LEU A 47 6.71 14.42 1.82
CA LEU A 47 5.94 14.01 0.65
C LEU A 47 5.21 15.22 0.08
N ARG A 48 5.48 15.58 -1.18
CA ARG A 48 4.71 16.61 -1.88
C ARG A 48 3.28 16.15 -2.09
N ALA A 49 2.33 17.05 -1.94
CA ALA A 49 0.92 16.79 -2.17
C ALA A 49 0.62 16.77 -3.67
N LEU A 50 0.85 15.61 -4.32
CA LEU A 50 0.53 15.40 -5.73
C LEU A 50 -0.87 14.80 -5.85
N PRO A 51 -1.84 15.46 -6.53
CA PRO A 51 -3.24 15.04 -6.55
C PRO A 51 -3.46 13.58 -7.01
N PHE A 52 -2.75 13.13 -8.04
CA PHE A 52 -2.90 11.76 -8.54
C PHE A 52 -2.41 10.71 -7.53
N GLN A 53 -1.38 11.02 -6.73
CA GLN A 53 -0.87 10.10 -5.71
C GLN A 53 -1.85 9.99 -4.54
N LEU A 54 -2.45 11.13 -4.14
CA LEU A 54 -3.48 11.18 -3.10
C LEU A 54 -4.74 10.42 -3.53
N GLU A 55 -5.18 10.58 -4.79
CA GLU A 55 -6.36 9.86 -5.29
C GLU A 55 -6.12 8.35 -5.39
N LEU A 56 -4.96 7.92 -5.92
CA LEU A 56 -4.61 6.50 -5.95
C LEU A 56 -4.47 5.91 -4.54
N ALA A 57 -3.90 6.65 -3.60
CA ALA A 57 -3.80 6.22 -2.22
C ALA A 57 -5.21 6.10 -1.57
N ARG A 58 -6.11 7.06 -1.81
CA ARG A 58 -7.50 7.01 -1.34
C ARG A 58 -8.19 5.72 -1.81
N GLN A 59 -8.08 5.41 -3.11
CA GLN A 59 -8.63 4.19 -3.68
C GLN A 59 -8.04 2.93 -3.04
N GLY A 60 -6.71 2.91 -2.78
CA GLY A 60 -6.03 1.79 -2.13
C GLY A 60 -6.37 1.61 -0.64
N ILE A 61 -6.87 2.65 0.02
CA ILE A 61 -7.36 2.56 1.41
C ILE A 61 -8.78 1.97 1.46
N GLU A 62 -9.60 2.27 0.44
CA GLU A 62 -10.98 1.81 0.32
C GLU A 62 -11.08 0.34 -0.12
N GLY A 63 -10.12 -0.13 -0.92
CA GLY A 63 -10.11 -1.49 -1.44
C GLY A 63 -8.78 -1.92 -2.06
N SER A 64 -8.76 -3.14 -2.60
CA SER A 64 -7.59 -3.67 -3.30
C SER A 64 -7.34 -2.89 -4.59
N LEU A 65 -6.11 -2.42 -4.81
CA LEU A 65 -5.73 -1.61 -5.97
C LEU A 65 -4.45 -2.15 -6.63
N LEU A 66 -4.46 -2.26 -7.95
CA LEU A 66 -3.26 -2.47 -8.77
C LEU A 66 -2.82 -1.16 -9.42
N VAL A 67 -1.66 -0.66 -9.03
CA VAL A 67 -1.12 0.61 -9.56
C VAL A 67 -0.11 0.31 -10.68
N VAL A 68 -0.46 0.68 -11.91
CA VAL A 68 0.42 0.56 -13.08
C VAL A 68 0.98 1.94 -13.44
N LEU A 69 2.16 2.26 -12.93
CA LEU A 69 2.87 3.50 -13.22
C LEU A 69 4.33 3.20 -13.62
N PRO A 70 4.94 3.98 -14.52
CA PRO A 70 6.38 4.01 -14.73
C PRO A 70 7.18 4.15 -13.42
N THR A 71 8.45 3.75 -13.45
CA THR A 71 9.40 4.05 -12.37
C THR A 71 9.59 5.57 -12.25
N GLY A 72 9.91 6.06 -11.05
CA GLY A 72 10.08 7.49 -10.78
C GLY A 72 8.80 8.29 -10.50
N LEU A 73 7.60 7.77 -10.82
CA LEU A 73 6.33 8.48 -10.56
C LEU A 73 5.76 8.31 -9.14
N GLY A 74 6.51 7.65 -8.25
CA GLY A 74 6.16 7.58 -6.83
C GLY A 74 5.21 6.44 -6.43
N LYS A 75 5.34 5.25 -7.03
CA LYS A 75 4.64 4.04 -6.52
C LYS A 75 4.86 3.80 -5.02
N THR A 76 6.10 3.98 -4.56
CA THR A 76 6.45 3.87 -3.13
C THR A 76 5.80 4.97 -2.28
N VAL A 77 5.63 6.18 -2.82
CA VAL A 77 4.94 7.28 -2.14
C VAL A 77 3.46 6.94 -1.95
N ILE A 78 2.80 6.41 -3.00
CA ILE A 78 1.42 5.94 -2.90
C ILE A 78 1.29 4.85 -1.84
N ALA A 79 2.20 3.86 -1.83
CA ALA A 79 2.20 2.81 -0.82
C ALA A 79 2.40 3.34 0.61
N ALA A 80 3.29 4.33 0.79
CA ALA A 80 3.52 4.97 2.08
C ALA A 80 2.29 5.75 2.57
N LEU A 81 1.61 6.48 1.68
CA LEU A 81 0.35 7.18 1.99
C LEU A 81 -0.73 6.21 2.46
N VAL A 82 -0.93 5.09 1.74
CA VAL A 82 -1.86 4.03 2.14
C VAL A 82 -1.47 3.45 3.49
N ALA A 83 -0.21 3.08 3.67
CA ALA A 83 0.30 2.49 4.91
C ALA A 83 0.09 3.41 6.11
N ALA A 84 0.44 4.69 5.98
CA ALA A 84 0.31 5.68 7.03
C ALA A 84 -1.15 5.79 7.51
N GLU A 85 -2.11 5.87 6.59
CA GLU A 85 -3.52 5.99 6.95
C GLU A 85 -4.08 4.68 7.53
N LEU A 86 -3.66 3.52 7.01
CA LEU A 86 -4.05 2.22 7.57
C LEU A 86 -3.58 2.05 9.01
N LEU A 87 -2.36 2.50 9.31
CA LEU A 87 -1.79 2.53 10.67
C LEU A 87 -2.51 3.53 11.58
N ARG A 88 -3.00 4.66 11.04
CA ARG A 88 -3.74 5.67 11.82
C ARG A 88 -5.11 5.18 12.28
N ARG A 89 -5.84 4.45 11.43
CA ARG A 89 -7.26 4.10 11.68
C ARG A 89 -7.47 2.98 12.68
N SER A 90 -6.47 2.16 12.95
CA SER A 90 -6.63 0.90 13.69
C SER A 90 -5.27 0.32 14.05
N ASP A 91 -5.24 -0.67 14.96
CA ASP A 91 -4.06 -1.50 15.24
C ASP A 91 -3.77 -2.50 14.10
N ARG A 92 -3.74 -2.00 12.86
CA ARG A 92 -3.45 -2.76 11.66
C ARG A 92 -1.95 -2.89 11.48
N ARG A 93 -1.55 -3.97 10.80
CA ARG A 93 -0.16 -4.18 10.38
C ARG A 93 -0.03 -4.01 8.87
N VAL A 94 1.08 -3.42 8.44
CA VAL A 94 1.42 -3.26 7.03
C VAL A 94 2.61 -4.16 6.72
N LEU A 95 2.49 -4.96 5.65
CA LEU A 95 3.56 -5.80 5.13
C LEU A 95 3.89 -5.36 3.70
N VAL A 96 5.12 -4.91 3.49
CA VAL A 96 5.63 -4.55 2.15
C VAL A 96 6.49 -5.70 1.64
N LEU A 97 6.14 -6.23 0.48
CA LEU A 97 6.84 -7.34 -0.17
C LEU A 97 7.59 -6.84 -1.40
N ALA A 98 8.78 -7.38 -1.63
CA ALA A 98 9.56 -7.13 -2.83
C ALA A 98 10.31 -8.41 -3.26
N PRO A 99 10.62 -8.57 -4.56
CA PRO A 99 11.09 -9.84 -5.11
C PRO A 99 12.53 -10.19 -4.73
N THR A 100 13.33 -9.20 -4.28
CA THR A 100 14.74 -9.41 -3.95
C THR A 100 15.13 -8.67 -2.68
N ARG A 101 16.16 -9.18 -1.98
CA ARG A 101 16.68 -8.58 -0.75
C ARG A 101 17.10 -7.10 -0.91
N PRO A 102 17.79 -6.67 -1.99
CA PRO A 102 18.13 -5.26 -2.18
C PRO A 102 16.89 -4.35 -2.29
N LEU A 103 15.82 -4.81 -2.96
CA LEU A 103 14.58 -4.03 -3.06
C LEU A 103 13.84 -3.94 -1.73
N VAL A 104 13.84 -5.01 -0.93
CA VAL A 104 13.31 -4.97 0.45
C VAL A 104 14.06 -3.93 1.27
N GLN A 105 15.39 -3.92 1.22
CA GLN A 105 16.22 -2.94 1.93
C GLN A 105 15.95 -1.51 1.46
N GLN A 106 15.79 -1.30 0.14
CA GLN A 106 15.45 0.00 -0.43
C GLN A 106 14.09 0.51 0.10
N HIS A 107 13.06 -0.33 0.11
CA HIS A 107 11.77 0.04 0.66
C HIS A 107 11.84 0.29 2.16
N SER A 108 12.57 -0.56 2.91
CA SER A 108 12.77 -0.37 4.35
C SER A 108 13.40 1.00 4.67
N ALA A 109 14.40 1.43 3.90
CA ALA A 109 14.99 2.76 4.06
C ALA A 109 13.96 3.86 3.79
N SER A 110 13.20 3.77 2.68
CA SER A 110 12.16 4.76 2.35
C SER A 110 11.04 4.87 3.40
N PHE A 111 10.77 3.81 4.16
CA PHE A 111 9.75 3.80 5.22
C PHE A 111 10.31 4.21 6.60
N ALA A 112 11.63 4.25 6.75
CA ALA A 112 12.29 4.69 7.99
C ALA A 112 12.62 6.19 8.00
N ASP A 113 12.80 6.77 6.81
CA ASP A 113 13.13 8.19 6.56
C ASP A 113 11.91 9.14 6.56
#